data_AF-A0A957L441-F1
#
_entry.id   AF-A0A957L441-F1
#
_cell.length_a   1.000
_cell.length_b   1.000
_cell.length_c   1.000
_cell.angle_alpha   90.00
_cell.angle_beta   90.00
_cell.angle_gamma   90.00
#
_symmetry.space_group_name_H-M   'P 1'
#
loop_
_entity.id
_entity.type
_entity.pdbx_description
1 polymer ?
#
loop_
_entity_poly.entity_id
_entity_poly.type
_entity_poly.pdbx_seq_one_letter_code
_entity_poly.pdbx_strand_id
1 'polypeptide(L)'
;MSSPVMYKARCPNCGSTVRLEQKPELESLVFCPECDETLEVVSVNPLRLDWAYDDEDDDSDEGFVDYDDEDDDDDYGDLPQDRDDW
;
A
#
# COMPACT_ATOMS: atom_id res chain seq x y z
N MET A 1 28.20 18.29 -31.69
CA MET A 1 28.13 16.87 -31.26
C MET A 1 27.22 16.82 -30.05
N SER A 2 25.92 16.56 -30.23
CA SER A 2 25.02 16.38 -29.08
C SER A 2 25.42 15.08 -28.41
N SER A 3 25.96 15.17 -27.20
CA SER A 3 26.18 14.00 -26.36
C SER A 3 24.85 13.25 -26.20
N PRO A 4 24.85 11.90 -26.33
CA PRO A 4 23.64 11.13 -26.04
C PRO A 4 23.25 11.42 -24.59
N VAL A 5 22.01 11.88 -24.40
CA VAL A 5 21.48 12.15 -23.06
C VAL A 5 21.23 10.80 -22.41
N MET A 6 22.16 10.38 -21.55
CA MET A 6 21.97 9.22 -20.68
C MET A 6 21.20 9.67 -19.44
N TYR A 7 19.95 9.25 -19.31
CA TYR A 7 19.17 9.50 -18.11
C TYR A 7 19.60 8.51 -17.03
N LYS A 8 19.81 9.02 -15.82
CA LYS A 8 20.28 8.20 -14.70
C LYS A 8 19.66 8.66 -13.39
N ALA A 9 19.32 7.70 -12.54
CA ALA A 9 18.83 7.92 -11.19
C ALA A 9 19.34 6.81 -10.27
N ARG A 10 19.22 7.01 -8.96
CA ARG A 10 19.49 5.96 -7.99
C ARG A 10 18.24 5.11 -7.78
N CYS A 11 18.41 3.80 -7.69
CA CYS A 11 17.39 2.90 -7.20
C CYS A 11 17.13 3.21 -5.71
N PRO A 12 15.88 3.45 -5.27
CA PRO A 12 15.55 3.67 -3.87
C PRO A 12 15.69 2.40 -3.01
N ASN A 13 15.60 1.20 -3.61
CA ASN A 13 15.75 -0.08 -2.91
C ASN A 13 17.23 -0.43 -2.63
N CYS A 14 18.05 -0.62 -3.67
CA CYS A 14 19.44 -1.08 -3.52
C CYS A 14 20.51 0.03 -3.63
N GLY A 15 20.13 1.25 -3.99
CA GLY A 15 21.06 2.39 -4.11
C GLY A 15 21.93 2.43 -5.36
N SER A 16 21.80 1.43 -6.26
CA SER A 16 22.53 1.34 -7.52
C SER A 16 22.13 2.44 -8.52
N THR A 17 22.94 2.66 -9.56
CA THR A 17 22.60 3.64 -10.61
C THR A 17 21.85 2.96 -11.76
N VAL A 18 20.56 3.28 -11.89
CA VAL A 18 19.72 2.87 -13.01
C VAL A 18 19.99 3.82 -14.18
N ARG A 19 20.29 3.27 -15.36
CA ARG A 19 20.54 4.02 -16.60
C ARG A 19 19.45 3.70 -17.61
N LEU A 20 18.82 4.73 -18.15
CA LEU A 20 17.79 4.61 -19.17
C LEU A 20 18.36 5.07 -20.51
N GLU A 21 18.25 4.21 -21.52
CA GLU A 21 18.67 4.49 -22.90
C GLU A 21 17.69 5.42 -23.62
N GLN A 22 16.42 5.33 -23.25
CA GLN A 22 15.33 6.13 -23.79
C GLN A 22 14.98 7.28 -22.85
N LYS A 23 14.30 8.29 -23.39
CA LYS A 23 13.78 9.39 -22.58
C LYS A 23 12.73 8.85 -21.61
N PRO A 24 12.90 9.05 -20.28
CA PRO A 24 11.91 8.64 -19.31
C PRO A 24 10.63 9.47 -19.48
N GLU A 25 9.50 8.80 -19.35
CA GLU A 25 8.17 9.40 -19.28
C GLU A 25 7.69 9.31 -17.83
N LEU A 26 6.95 10.32 -17.37
CA LEU A 26 6.39 10.33 -16.02
C LEU A 26 5.41 9.15 -15.88
N GLU A 27 5.32 8.57 -14.67
CA GLU A 27 4.43 7.44 -14.36
C GLU A 27 4.75 6.16 -15.16
N SER A 28 5.93 6.11 -15.82
CA SER A 28 6.40 4.90 -16.49
C SER A 28 7.16 3.99 -15.55
N LEU A 29 6.95 2.69 -15.73
CA LEU A 29 7.66 1.65 -15.00
C LEU A 29 9.05 1.40 -15.60
N VAL A 30 10.05 1.27 -14.75
CA VAL A 30 11.43 0.93 -15.08
C VAL A 30 11.94 -0.15 -14.14
N PHE A 31 12.74 -1.07 -14.67
CA PHE A 31 13.28 -2.18 -13.91
C PHE A 31 14.71 -1.90 -13.43
N CYS A 32 15.01 -2.20 -12.17
CA CYS A 32 16.37 -2.13 -11.67
C CYS A 32 17.14 -3.42 -11.99
N PRO A 33 18.18 -3.39 -12.87
CA PRO A 33 18.91 -4.60 -13.27
C PRO A 33 19.78 -5.21 -12.16
N GLU A 34 19.90 -4.55 -11.01
CA GLU A 34 20.79 -4.98 -9.92
C GLU A 34 20.03 -5.68 -8.77
N CYS A 35 18.75 -5.39 -8.59
CA CYS A 35 17.93 -5.95 -7.50
C CYS A 35 16.56 -6.43 -7.95
N ASP A 36 16.30 -6.36 -9.26
CA ASP A 36 15.06 -6.81 -9.89
C ASP A 36 13.79 -6.09 -9.39
N GLU A 37 13.96 -4.90 -8.82
CA GLU A 37 12.86 -4.06 -8.35
C GLU A 37 12.18 -3.30 -9.49
N THR A 38 10.84 -3.26 -9.46
CA THR A 38 10.04 -2.42 -10.35
C THR A 38 9.87 -1.03 -9.73
N LEU A 39 10.27 -0.01 -10.47
CA LEU A 39 10.28 1.38 -10.02
C LEU A 39 9.46 2.26 -10.96
N GLU A 40 8.86 3.31 -10.43
CA GLU A 40 8.11 4.30 -11.20
C GLU A 40 8.93 5.58 -11.41
N VAL A 41 8.83 6.18 -12.59
CA VAL A 41 9.37 7.51 -12.88
C VAL A 41 8.49 8.61 -12.29
N VAL A 42 8.92 9.18 -11.17
CA VAL A 42 8.21 10.29 -10.49
C VAL A 42 8.72 11.69 -10.87
N SER A 43 9.79 11.79 -11.67
CA SER A 43 10.30 13.05 -12.23
C SER A 43 11.27 12.79 -13.37
N VAL A 44 11.24 13.63 -14.42
CA VAL A 44 12.09 13.47 -15.63
C VAL A 44 13.24 14.47 -15.74
N ASN A 45 13.24 15.56 -14.94
CA ASN A 45 14.31 16.56 -14.94
C ASN A 45 14.45 17.27 -13.57
N PRO A 46 15.32 16.79 -12.67
CA PRO A 46 16.17 15.59 -12.79
C PRO A 46 15.36 14.28 -12.75
N LEU A 47 15.90 13.21 -13.33
CA LEU A 47 15.30 11.88 -13.24
C LEU A 47 15.23 11.45 -11.75
N ARG A 48 14.04 11.06 -11.29
CA ARG A 48 13.84 10.42 -9.98
C ARG A 48 12.95 9.19 -10.15
N LEU A 49 13.25 8.18 -9.35
CA LEU A 49 12.54 6.91 -9.30
C LEU A 49 11.99 6.71 -7.90
N ASP A 50 10.82 6.10 -7.81
CA ASP A 50 10.18 5.66 -6.57
C ASP A 50 9.71 4.21 -6.70
N TRP A 51 9.27 3.57 -5.62
CA TRP A 51 8.67 2.24 -5.70
C TRP A 51 7.41 2.28 -6.55
N ALA A 52 7.27 1.33 -7.48
CA ALA A 52 6.01 1.16 -8.19
C ALA A 52 4.98 0.60 -7.21
N TYR A 53 3.86 1.30 -7.02
CA TYR A 53 2.72 0.70 -6.34
C TYR A 53 2.11 -0.36 -7.25
N ASP A 54 2.02 -1.57 -6.74
CA ASP A 54 1.32 -2.65 -7.41
C ASP A 54 -0.16 -2.49 -7.08
N ASP A 55 -0.96 -2.03 -8.05
CA ASP A 55 -2.42 -1.94 -7.95
C ASP A 55 -3.08 -3.35 -7.90
N GLU A 56 -2.29 -4.42 -7.80
CA GLU A 56 -2.72 -5.82 -7.87
C GLU A 56 -2.99 -6.47 -6.49
N ASP A 57 -2.84 -5.72 -5.39
CA ASP A 57 -3.07 -6.18 -4.01
C ASP A 57 -4.37 -5.59 -3.39
N ASP A 58 -5.48 -5.60 -4.16
CA ASP A 58 -6.85 -5.34 -3.65
C ASP A 58 -7.82 -6.49 -3.99
N ASP A 59 -7.37 -7.74 -3.90
CA ASP A 59 -8.28 -8.89 -3.84
C ASP A 59 -8.69 -9.15 -2.38
N SER A 60 -9.59 -8.29 -1.90
CA SER A 60 -10.65 -8.60 -0.93
C SER A 60 -10.28 -9.43 0.32
N ASP A 61 -9.73 -8.79 1.35
CA ASP A 61 -9.94 -9.23 2.75
C ASP A 61 -11.06 -8.39 3.39
N GLU A 62 -12.23 -8.38 2.75
CA GLU A 62 -13.45 -7.91 3.41
C GLU A 62 -14.04 -9.08 4.20
N GLY A 63 -13.48 -9.31 5.39
CA GLY A 63 -14.03 -10.25 6.36
C GLY A 63 -15.51 -9.99 6.60
N PHE A 64 -16.35 -10.89 6.08
CA PHE A 64 -17.76 -10.96 6.44
C PHE A 64 -17.87 -11.31 7.92
N VAL A 65 -17.92 -10.28 8.77
CA VAL A 65 -18.33 -10.41 10.16
C VAL A 65 -19.86 -10.51 10.18
N ASP A 66 -20.35 -11.75 10.24
CA ASP A 66 -21.73 -12.04 10.63
C ASP A 66 -21.87 -11.67 12.11
N TYR A 67 -22.20 -10.40 12.36
CA TYR A 67 -22.79 -9.99 13.63
C TYR A 67 -24.23 -10.51 13.60
N ASP A 68 -24.40 -11.76 14.00
CA ASP A 68 -25.69 -12.28 14.43
C ASP A 68 -26.04 -11.58 15.76
N ASP A 69 -26.64 -10.41 15.60
CA ASP A 69 -27.33 -9.63 16.61
C ASP A 69 -28.73 -10.25 16.79
N GLU A 70 -28.83 -11.21 17.72
CA GLU A 70 -30.10 -11.55 18.35
C GLU A 70 -29.98 -11.29 19.86
N ASP A 71 -30.09 -10.00 20.19
CA ASP A 71 -30.68 -9.52 21.44
C ASP A 71 -32.12 -10.08 21.50
N ASP A 72 -32.32 -11.18 22.22
CA ASP A 72 -33.66 -11.73 22.54
C ASP A 72 -33.78 -11.94 24.05
N ASP A 73 -34.66 -11.12 24.62
CA ASP A 73 -35.50 -11.32 25.81
C ASP A 73 -34.86 -11.40 27.21
N ASP A 74 -34.97 -10.26 27.89
CA ASP A 74 -35.35 -10.11 29.29
C ASP A 74 -35.86 -11.36 30.05
N ASP A 75 -35.13 -11.76 31.09
CA ASP A 75 -35.72 -12.35 32.30
C ASP A 75 -35.30 -11.54 33.53
N TYR A 76 -36.04 -10.46 33.76
CA TYR A 76 -36.17 -9.83 35.07
C TYR A 76 -36.91 -10.81 36.00
N GLY A 77 -36.18 -11.75 36.62
CA GLY A 77 -36.81 -12.91 37.22
C GLY A 77 -36.42 -13.37 38.62
N ASP A 78 -35.47 -12.79 39.36
CA ASP A 78 -35.34 -13.08 40.82
C ASP A 78 -34.39 -12.11 41.55
N LEU A 79 -34.92 -11.00 42.07
CA LEU A 79 -34.27 -10.31 43.20
C LEU A 79 -35.21 -10.42 44.40
N PRO A 80 -34.80 -11.06 45.52
CA PRO A 80 -35.65 -11.18 46.70
C PRO A 80 -36.02 -9.78 47.22
N GLN A 81 -37.32 -9.49 47.22
CA GLN A 81 -37.91 -8.28 47.79
C GLN A 81 -38.13 -8.45 49.29
N ASP A 82 -37.04 -8.62 50.04
CA ASP A 82 -37.11 -8.63 51.50
C ASP A 82 -35.93 -7.85 52.07
N ARG A 83 -35.99 -6.54 51.81
CA ARG A 83 -35.35 -5.56 52.68
C ARG A 83 -36.43 -4.65 53.26
N ASP A 84 -37.33 -5.26 54.03
CA ASP A 84 -38.14 -4.55 55.01
C ASP A 84 -37.22 -4.05 56.12
N ASP A 85 -36.85 -2.79 55.97
CA ASP A 85 -36.65 -1.75 56.99
C ASP A 85 -36.95 -2.17 58.45
N TRP A 86 -35.89 -2.31 59.26
CA TRP A 86 -35.92 -2.08 60.71
C TRP A 86 -34.59 -1.55 61.23
#